data_AF-W9BM88-F1
#
_entry.id   AF-W9BM88-F1
#
_cell.length_a   1.000
_cell.length_b   1.000
_cell.length_c   1.000
_cell.angle_alpha   90.00
_cell.angle_beta   90.00
_cell.angle_gamma   90.00
#
_symmetry.space_group_name_H-M   'P 1'
#
loop_
_entity.id
_entity.type
_entity.pdbx_description
1 polymer ?
#
loop_
_entity_poly.entity_id
_entity_poly.type
_entity_poly.pdbx_seq_one_letter_code
_entity_poly.pdbx_strand_id
1 'polypeptide(L)'
;MTYSTGTPPGWFPDPTTGGLRWWDGRQWTEHRQPVPQQAHPAPGLYVPPQWVHDVAAAQARHKTRSRIIAVIAAVVLVAGGIGWYVLAQNTSSTDWYQEGYDIGYHKAGAVSAMGQDPDDACHLALIGKINLGDNPRLRRNRELRRGCVQGVQDYLKDHGPMPGLR
;
A
#
# COMPACT_ATOMS: atom_id res chain seq x y z
N MET A 1 41.25 -61.31 -78.64
CA MET A 1 41.31 -60.33 -77.53
C MET A 1 40.19 -60.71 -76.59
N THR A 2 40.49 -61.46 -75.53
CA THR A 2 39.48 -61.90 -74.56
C THR A 2 39.37 -60.84 -73.46
N TYR A 3 38.23 -60.18 -73.41
CA TYR A 3 37.89 -59.19 -72.39
C TYR A 3 37.39 -59.96 -71.16
N SER A 4 38.17 -60.01 -70.07
CA SER A 4 37.66 -60.50 -68.78
C SER A 4 36.60 -59.52 -68.28
N THR A 5 35.33 -59.87 -68.43
CA THR A 5 34.17 -59.15 -67.87
C THR A 5 34.04 -59.44 -66.37
N GLY A 6 35.10 -59.17 -65.61
CA GLY A 6 35.15 -59.33 -64.16
C GLY A 6 35.43 -57.98 -63.50
N THR A 7 34.83 -57.74 -62.32
CA THR A 7 35.19 -56.59 -61.49
C THR A 7 36.70 -56.61 -61.22
N PRO A 8 37.45 -55.57 -61.62
CA PRO A 8 38.89 -55.55 -61.40
C PRO A 8 39.22 -55.52 -59.90
N PRO A 9 40.43 -55.95 -59.51
CA PRO A 9 40.86 -55.88 -58.12
C PRO A 9 40.83 -54.44 -57.59
N GLY A 10 40.29 -54.23 -56.40
CA GLY A 10 40.12 -52.89 -55.84
C GLY A 10 39.37 -52.86 -54.51
N TRP A 11 39.24 -51.65 -53.95
CA TRP A 11 38.45 -51.40 -52.74
C TRP A 11 36.99 -51.18 -53.09
N PHE A 12 36.10 -51.96 -52.48
CA PHE A 12 34.66 -51.86 -52.70
C PHE A 12 33.90 -51.86 -51.35
N PRO A 13 32.67 -51.31 -51.30
CA PRO A 13 31.85 -51.35 -50.10
C PRO A 13 31.54 -52.78 -49.65
N ASP A 14 31.80 -53.08 -48.37
CA ASP A 14 31.51 -54.36 -47.74
C ASP A 14 30.01 -54.42 -47.37
N PRO A 15 29.23 -55.36 -47.94
CA PRO A 15 27.80 -55.48 -47.64
C PRO A 15 27.51 -55.90 -46.20
N THR A 16 28.51 -56.41 -45.46
CA THR A 16 28.33 -56.92 -44.10
C THR A 16 28.69 -55.93 -43.00
N THR A 17 29.67 -55.05 -43.25
CA THR A 17 30.21 -54.14 -42.22
C THR A 17 30.02 -52.66 -42.56
N GLY A 18 29.60 -52.32 -43.79
CA GLY A 18 29.44 -50.94 -44.25
C GLY A 18 30.76 -50.18 -44.47
N GLY A 19 31.92 -50.83 -44.29
CA GLY A 19 33.25 -50.29 -44.58
C GLY A 19 33.74 -50.61 -45.99
N LEU A 20 35.01 -50.35 -46.28
CA LEU A 20 35.65 -50.76 -47.55
C LEU A 20 36.42 -52.07 -47.34
N ARG A 21 36.22 -53.03 -48.25
CA ARG A 21 36.91 -54.33 -48.28
C ARG A 21 37.59 -54.54 -49.63
N TRP A 22 38.72 -55.25 -49.64
CA TRP A 22 39.48 -55.49 -50.86
C TRP A 22 38.95 -56.70 -51.64
N TRP A 23 38.64 -56.50 -52.91
CA TRP A 23 38.33 -57.53 -53.92
C TRP A 23 39.59 -57.86 -54.72
N ASP A 24 39.95 -59.13 -54.84
CA ASP A 24 41.16 -59.57 -55.57
C ASP A 24 40.91 -59.88 -57.07
N GLY A 25 39.69 -59.66 -57.56
CA GLY A 25 39.26 -60.04 -58.91
C GLY A 25 38.51 -61.37 -58.98
N ARG A 26 38.52 -62.18 -57.91
CA ARG A 26 37.81 -63.47 -57.81
C ARG A 26 36.99 -63.62 -56.52
N GLN A 27 37.46 -63.06 -55.42
CA GLN A 27 36.84 -63.14 -54.10
C GLN A 27 37.17 -61.93 -53.22
N TRP A 28 36.39 -61.76 -52.15
CA TRP A 28 36.65 -60.79 -51.10
C TRP A 28 37.78 -61.30 -50.20
N THR A 29 38.81 -60.48 -49.97
CA THR A 29 39.94 -60.82 -49.08
C THR A 29 39.69 -60.31 -47.65
N GLU A 30 40.48 -60.72 -46.66
CA GLU A 30 40.34 -60.23 -45.27
C GLU A 30 40.79 -58.77 -45.07
N HIS A 31 41.41 -58.14 -46.07
CA HIS A 31 41.82 -56.74 -45.98
C HIS A 31 40.59 -55.82 -45.95
N ARG A 32 40.39 -55.18 -44.81
CA ARG A 32 39.33 -54.18 -44.56
C ARG A 32 39.99 -52.87 -44.18
N GLN A 33 39.55 -51.76 -44.76
CA GLN A 33 39.95 -50.45 -44.27
C GLN A 33 39.22 -50.18 -42.96
N PRO A 34 39.94 -49.71 -41.93
CA PRO A 34 39.28 -49.22 -40.73
C PRO A 34 38.38 -48.05 -41.14
N VAL A 35 37.07 -48.19 -40.92
CA VAL A 35 36.14 -47.06 -41.01
C VAL A 35 36.67 -46.01 -40.03
N PRO A 36 36.90 -44.75 -40.45
CA PRO A 36 37.27 -43.70 -39.52
C PRO A 36 36.20 -43.68 -38.42
N GLN A 37 36.60 -44.05 -37.21
CA GLN A 37 35.75 -43.94 -36.05
C GLN A 37 35.47 -42.45 -35.91
N GLN A 38 34.31 -42.01 -36.38
CA GLN A 38 33.87 -40.64 -36.15
C GLN A 38 33.95 -40.43 -34.65
N ALA A 39 34.83 -39.52 -34.23
CA ALA A 39 34.98 -39.21 -32.83
C ALA A 39 33.62 -38.73 -32.33
N HIS A 40 32.94 -39.59 -31.57
CA HIS A 40 31.73 -39.18 -30.88
C HIS A 40 32.15 -38.02 -29.97
N PRO A 41 31.56 -36.82 -30.10
CA PRO A 41 31.86 -35.74 -29.19
C PRO A 41 31.58 -36.24 -27.77
N ALA A 42 32.58 -36.13 -26.90
CA ALA A 42 32.40 -36.44 -25.48
C ALA A 42 31.15 -35.70 -24.97
N PRO A 43 30.33 -36.30 -24.09
CA PRO A 43 29.20 -35.59 -23.50
C PRO A 43 29.75 -34.34 -22.80
N GLY A 44 29.55 -33.19 -23.46
CA GLY A 44 30.01 -31.91 -22.94
C GLY A 44 29.33 -31.67 -21.61
N LEU A 45 30.11 -31.31 -20.58
CA LEU A 45 29.57 -30.69 -19.39
C LEU A 45 28.73 -29.49 -19.85
N TYR A 46 27.41 -29.57 -19.65
CA TYR A 46 26.52 -28.47 -19.97
C TYR A 46 26.87 -27.30 -19.05
N VAL A 47 27.56 -26.30 -19.59
CA VAL A 47 27.79 -25.02 -18.93
C VAL A 47 26.66 -24.10 -19.37
N PRO A 48 25.68 -23.79 -18.50
CA PRO A 48 24.61 -22.89 -18.86
C PRO A 48 25.19 -21.52 -19.23
N PRO A 49 24.66 -20.86 -20.26
CA PRO A 49 25.18 -19.58 -20.68
C PRO A 49 25.02 -18.51 -19.58
N GLN A 50 26.01 -17.61 -19.51
CA GLN A 50 26.15 -16.59 -18.46
C GLN A 50 24.87 -15.76 -18.20
N TRP A 51 24.12 -15.43 -19.25
CA TRP A 51 22.87 -14.66 -19.14
C TRP A 51 21.82 -15.33 -18.24
N VAL A 52 21.86 -16.66 -18.08
CA VAL A 52 20.96 -17.41 -17.17
C VAL A 52 21.20 -17.05 -15.70
N HIS A 53 22.46 -16.77 -15.34
CA HIS A 53 22.82 -16.37 -13.99
C HIS A 53 22.47 -14.90 -13.75
N ASP A 54 22.62 -14.06 -14.78
CA ASP A 54 22.27 -12.64 -14.73
C ASP A 54 20.76 -12.44 -14.54
N VAL A 55 19.91 -13.20 -15.25
CA VAL A 55 18.46 -13.13 -15.06
C VAL A 55 18.03 -13.65 -13.69
N ALA A 56 18.64 -14.72 -13.18
CA ALA A 56 18.35 -15.24 -11.84
C ALA A 56 18.73 -14.23 -10.73
N ALA A 57 19.89 -13.58 -10.86
CA ALA A 57 20.35 -12.55 -9.93
C ALA A 57 19.47 -11.28 -10.00
N ALA A 58 19.04 -10.87 -11.20
CA ALA A 58 18.12 -9.74 -11.38
C ALA A 58 16.75 -10.02 -10.74
N GLN A 59 16.20 -11.23 -10.92
CA GLN A 59 14.94 -11.65 -10.30
C GLN A 59 15.02 -11.65 -8.76
N ALA A 60 16.12 -12.14 -8.19
CA ALA A 60 16.32 -12.14 -6.73
C ALA A 60 16.38 -10.71 -6.17
N ARG A 61 17.10 -9.79 -6.84
CA ARG A 61 17.20 -8.37 -6.45
C ARG A 61 15.84 -7.65 -6.50
N HIS A 62 14.97 -8.02 -7.46
CA HIS A 62 13.64 -7.44 -7.59
C HIS A 62 12.71 -7.84 -6.43
N LYS A 63 12.83 -9.09 -5.94
CA LYS A 63 12.03 -9.62 -4.83
C LYS A 63 12.35 -8.98 -3.48
N THR A 64 13.60 -8.61 -3.24
CA THR A 64 14.01 -7.95 -1.99
C THR A 64 13.66 -6.46 -1.98
N ARG A 65 13.82 -5.77 -3.12
CA ARG A 65 13.47 -4.35 -3.25
C ARG A 65 11.96 -4.12 -3.16
N SER A 66 11.14 -4.99 -3.76
CA SER A 66 9.68 -4.86 -3.68
C SER A 66 9.15 -5.05 -2.25
N ARG A 67 9.74 -5.98 -1.47
CA ARG A 67 9.40 -6.17 -0.05
C ARG A 67 9.72 -4.94 0.79
N ILE A 68 10.90 -4.33 0.61
CA ILE A 68 11.30 -3.14 1.37
C ILE A 68 10.36 -1.97 1.06
N ILE A 69 10.05 -1.74 -0.23
CA ILE A 69 9.12 -0.67 -0.64
C ILE A 69 7.72 -0.90 -0.04
N ALA A 70 7.21 -2.14 -0.07
CA ALA A 70 5.91 -2.48 0.52
C ALA A 70 5.86 -2.22 2.03
N VAL A 71 6.93 -2.55 2.77
CA VAL A 71 7.02 -2.29 4.21
C VAL A 71 7.05 -0.79 4.49
N ILE A 72 7.86 -0.02 3.76
CA ILE A 72 7.93 1.44 3.93
C ILE A 72 6.57 2.08 3.63
N ALA A 73 5.91 1.68 2.54
CA ALA A 73 4.59 2.17 2.19
C ALA A 73 3.55 1.86 3.28
N ALA A 74 3.56 0.65 3.83
CA ALA A 74 2.68 0.28 4.94
C ALA A 74 2.94 1.13 6.19
N VAL A 75 4.20 1.35 6.56
CA VAL A 75 4.56 2.20 7.72
C VAL A 75 4.13 3.65 7.49
N VAL A 76 4.33 4.21 6.29
CA VAL A 76 3.90 5.58 5.96
C VAL A 76 2.37 5.70 6.01
N LEU A 77 1.63 4.73 5.49
CA LEU A 77 0.17 4.71 5.55
C LEU A 77 -0.33 4.62 6.99
N VAL A 78 0.29 3.78 7.82
CA VAL A 78 -0.09 3.62 9.23
C VAL A 78 0.26 4.89 10.02
N ALA A 79 1.48 5.41 9.91
CA ALA A 79 1.91 6.61 10.62
C ALA A 79 1.11 7.86 10.17
N GLY A 80 0.90 8.01 8.86
CA GLY A 80 0.06 9.07 8.30
C GLY A 80 -1.40 8.94 8.73
N GLY A 81 -1.94 7.71 8.72
CA GLY A 81 -3.30 7.42 9.18
C GLY A 81 -3.50 7.68 10.68
N ILE A 82 -2.54 7.29 11.53
CA ILE A 82 -2.55 7.58 12.96
C ILE A 82 -2.43 9.08 13.21
N GLY A 83 -1.49 9.77 12.54
CA GLY A 83 -1.34 11.22 12.65
C GLY A 83 -2.62 11.96 12.24
N TRP A 84 -3.23 11.57 11.12
CA TRP A 84 -4.52 12.10 10.68
C TRP A 84 -5.63 11.83 11.69
N TYR A 85 -5.76 10.59 12.18
CA TYR A 85 -6.77 10.22 13.17
C TYR A 85 -6.64 11.05 14.45
N VAL A 86 -5.41 11.27 14.92
CA VAL A 86 -5.12 12.10 16.10
C VAL A 86 -5.44 13.57 15.87
N LEU A 87 -5.12 14.11 14.69
CA LEU A 87 -5.50 15.49 14.35
C LEU A 87 -7.02 15.63 14.19
N ALA A 88 -7.71 14.63 13.65
CA ALA A 88 -9.15 14.64 13.44
C ALA A 88 -9.93 14.55 14.76
N GLN A 89 -9.44 13.81 15.75
CA GLN A 89 -10.06 13.78 17.07
C GLN A 89 -9.77 15.04 17.91
N ASN A 90 -8.70 15.80 17.58
CA ASN A 90 -8.36 17.06 18.24
C ASN A 90 -8.97 18.31 17.58
N THR A 91 -9.87 18.15 16.59
CA THR A 91 -10.79 19.24 16.25
C THR A 91 -11.84 19.29 17.36
N SER A 92 -11.46 19.89 18.48
CA SER A 92 -12.33 20.17 19.62
C SER A 92 -13.66 20.66 19.06
N SER A 93 -14.70 19.85 19.27
CA SER A 93 -16.08 20.27 19.08
C SER A 93 -16.19 21.68 19.63
N THR A 94 -16.67 22.60 18.81
CA THR A 94 -16.81 23.99 19.20
C THR A 94 -18.00 24.06 20.15
N ASP A 95 -17.73 23.70 21.42
CA ASP A 95 -18.67 23.53 22.52
C ASP A 95 -19.16 24.88 23.06
N TRP A 96 -19.39 25.83 22.17
CA TRP A 96 -19.96 27.13 22.44
C TRP A 96 -21.30 27.02 23.17
N TYR A 97 -22.08 25.97 22.86
CA TYR A 97 -23.29 25.66 23.59
C TYR A 97 -22.99 25.35 25.06
N GLN A 98 -22.04 24.44 25.32
CA GLN A 98 -21.70 24.02 26.67
C GLN A 98 -21.08 25.16 27.48
N GLU A 99 -20.20 25.94 26.85
CA GLU A 99 -19.62 27.13 27.44
C GLU A 99 -20.67 28.19 27.81
N GLY A 100 -21.72 28.32 26.98
CA GLY A 100 -22.87 29.16 27.26
C GLY A 100 -23.70 28.62 28.42
N TYR A 101 -24.00 27.32 28.40
CA TYR A 101 -24.77 26.60 29.41
C TYR A 101 -24.18 26.78 30.80
N ASP A 102 -22.89 26.55 30.89
CA ASP A 102 -22.08 26.78 32.06
C ASP A 102 -22.32 28.19 32.60
N ILE A 103 -22.02 29.23 31.81
CA ILE A 103 -22.21 30.63 32.24
C ILE A 103 -23.62 30.87 32.78
N GLY A 104 -24.64 30.37 32.06
CA GLY A 104 -26.03 30.48 32.46
C GLY A 104 -26.31 29.82 33.81
N TYR A 105 -25.86 28.58 34.00
CA TYR A 105 -26.13 27.80 35.20
C TYR A 105 -25.44 28.36 36.45
N HIS A 106 -24.13 28.65 36.38
CA HIS A 106 -23.40 29.13 37.57
C HIS A 106 -23.56 30.62 37.86
N LYS A 107 -23.92 31.42 36.85
CA LYS A 107 -24.24 32.85 37.08
C LYS A 107 -25.74 33.12 37.08
N ALA A 108 -26.59 32.09 37.10
CA ALA A 108 -28.05 32.24 37.02
C ALA A 108 -28.59 33.30 37.98
N GLY A 109 -28.10 33.36 39.22
CA GLY A 109 -28.53 34.39 40.18
C GLY A 109 -28.18 35.82 39.77
N ALA A 110 -26.97 36.04 39.25
CA ALA A 110 -26.55 37.35 38.75
C ALA A 110 -27.23 37.70 37.43
N VAL A 111 -27.41 36.71 36.55
CA VAL A 111 -28.04 36.84 35.23
C VAL A 111 -29.53 37.18 35.41
N SER A 112 -30.29 36.37 36.15
CA SER A 112 -31.71 36.60 36.44
C SER A 112 -32.00 37.86 37.27
N ALA A 113 -31.00 38.44 37.95
CA ALA A 113 -31.14 39.73 38.62
C ALA A 113 -31.05 40.93 37.66
N MET A 114 -30.51 40.74 36.45
CA MET A 114 -30.28 41.79 35.45
C MET A 114 -31.47 41.97 34.48
N GLY A 115 -32.44 41.06 34.46
CA GLY A 115 -33.60 41.12 33.57
C GLY A 115 -34.72 40.19 33.99
N GLN A 116 -35.96 40.55 33.68
CA GLN A 116 -37.14 39.71 33.93
C GLN A 116 -37.18 38.48 33.00
N ASP A 117 -36.56 38.57 31.83
CA ASP A 117 -36.49 37.50 30.84
C ASP A 117 -35.07 36.89 30.76
N PRO A 118 -34.92 35.56 30.82
CA PRO A 118 -33.64 34.88 30.70
C PRO A 118 -32.88 35.21 29.39
N ASP A 119 -33.59 35.50 28.29
CA ASP A 119 -32.97 35.85 27.01
C ASP A 119 -32.24 37.20 27.05
N ASP A 120 -32.83 38.20 27.71
CA ASP A 120 -32.26 39.55 27.85
C ASP A 120 -31.10 39.55 28.85
N ALA A 121 -31.29 38.83 29.96
CA ALA A 121 -30.27 38.61 30.97
C ALA A 121 -29.02 37.94 30.37
N CYS A 122 -29.20 36.89 29.57
CA CYS A 122 -28.10 36.21 28.88
C CYS A 122 -27.47 37.06 27.78
N HIS A 123 -28.23 37.95 27.13
CA HIS A 123 -27.65 38.89 26.17
C HIS A 123 -26.66 39.84 26.85
N LEU A 124 -27.00 40.37 28.02
CA LEU A 124 -26.12 41.23 28.83
C LEU A 124 -24.93 40.46 29.41
N ALA A 125 -25.17 39.26 29.95
CA ALA A 125 -24.13 38.44 30.59
C ALA A 125 -23.01 38.00 29.64
N LEU A 126 -23.32 37.90 28.34
CA LEU A 126 -22.38 37.48 27.31
C LEU A 126 -21.62 38.64 26.64
N ILE A 127 -21.89 39.91 27.01
CA ILE A 127 -21.21 41.09 26.44
C ILE A 127 -19.68 41.04 26.64
N GLY A 128 -19.20 40.39 27.70
CA GLY A 128 -17.76 40.20 27.91
C GLY A 128 -17.12 39.09 27.06
N LYS A 129 -17.92 38.17 26.49
CA LYS A 129 -17.45 37.04 25.66
C LYS A 129 -17.74 37.22 24.17
N ILE A 130 -18.77 37.97 23.85
CA ILE A 130 -19.17 38.39 22.50
C ILE A 130 -18.79 39.86 22.41
N ASN A 131 -17.79 40.20 21.59
CA ASN A 131 -17.34 41.59 21.52
C ASN A 131 -18.47 42.48 21.01
N LEU A 132 -18.54 43.70 21.51
CA LEU A 132 -19.49 44.71 21.06
C LEU A 132 -19.22 45.04 19.58
N GLY A 133 -20.03 44.48 18.67
CA GLY A 133 -19.85 44.60 17.22
C GLY A 133 -19.73 43.26 16.47
N ASP A 134 -19.61 42.13 17.19
CA ASP A 134 -19.63 40.82 16.56
C ASP A 134 -20.98 40.55 15.88
N ASN A 135 -20.95 39.93 14.69
CA ASN A 135 -22.17 39.62 13.95
C ASN A 135 -23.04 38.64 14.76
N PRO A 136 -24.27 39.00 15.14
CA PRO A 136 -25.14 38.15 15.96
C PRO A 136 -25.53 36.85 15.25
N ARG A 137 -25.33 36.78 13.93
CA ARG A 137 -25.60 35.57 13.13
C ARG A 137 -24.47 34.55 13.17
N LEU A 138 -23.31 34.87 13.76
CA LEU A 138 -22.23 33.90 13.93
C LEU A 138 -22.77 32.67 14.69
N ARG A 139 -22.51 31.49 14.13
CA ARG A 139 -22.93 30.21 14.73
C ARG A 139 -22.50 30.13 16.19
N ARG A 140 -21.28 30.59 16.50
CA ARG A 140 -20.76 30.74 17.87
C ARG A 140 -21.68 31.50 18.82
N ASN A 141 -22.06 32.72 18.44
CA ASN A 141 -22.83 33.61 19.31
C ASN A 141 -24.24 33.04 19.54
N ARG A 142 -24.82 32.39 18.53
CA ARG A 142 -26.12 31.72 18.64
C ARG A 142 -26.08 30.51 19.57
N GLU A 143 -25.03 29.68 19.47
CA GLU A 143 -24.86 28.52 20.35
C GLU A 143 -24.60 28.96 21.80
N LEU A 144 -23.73 29.95 22.02
CA LEU A 144 -23.45 30.53 23.35
C LEU A 144 -24.73 31.06 24.02
N ARG A 145 -25.54 31.83 23.30
CA ARG A 145 -26.78 32.39 23.86
C ARG A 145 -27.80 31.30 24.19
N ARG A 146 -27.97 30.32 23.30
CA ARG A 146 -28.87 29.17 23.54
C ARG A 146 -28.45 28.36 24.77
N GLY A 147 -27.16 28.10 24.90
CA GLY A 147 -26.60 27.45 26.10
C GLY A 147 -26.94 28.24 27.36
N CYS A 148 -26.61 29.54 27.38
CA CYS A 148 -26.86 30.39 28.56
C CYS A 148 -28.32 30.37 29.00
N VAL A 149 -29.26 30.57 28.07
CA VAL A 149 -30.70 30.58 28.38
C VAL A 149 -31.12 29.23 28.98
N GLN A 150 -30.68 28.12 28.38
CA GLN A 150 -30.96 26.78 28.90
C GLN A 150 -30.41 26.60 30.32
N GLY A 151 -29.16 27.00 30.58
CA GLY A 151 -28.53 26.85 31.89
C GLY A 151 -29.23 27.65 32.99
N VAL A 152 -29.70 28.87 32.67
CA VAL A 152 -30.50 29.68 33.61
C VAL A 152 -31.85 29.01 33.90
N GLN A 153 -32.54 28.52 32.86
CA GLN A 153 -33.83 27.85 33.02
C GLN A 153 -33.71 26.58 33.88
N ASP A 154 -32.69 25.76 33.62
CA ASP A 154 -32.42 24.56 34.41
C ASP A 154 -32.08 24.91 35.86
N TYR A 155 -31.26 25.93 36.09
CA TYR A 155 -30.95 26.41 37.44
C TYR A 155 -32.22 26.84 38.21
N LEU A 156 -33.10 27.62 37.56
CA LEU A 156 -34.36 28.07 38.16
C LEU A 156 -35.31 26.92 38.46
N LYS A 157 -35.28 25.87 37.64
CA LYS A 157 -36.05 24.64 37.87
C LYS A 157 -35.53 23.88 39.10
N ASP A 158 -34.22 23.81 39.27
CA ASP A 158 -33.58 23.06 40.36
C ASP A 158 -33.62 23.81 41.70
N HIS A 159 -33.41 25.14 41.69
CA HIS A 159 -33.21 25.96 42.88
C HIS A 159 -34.41 26.88 43.21
N GLY A 160 -35.40 26.94 42.31
CA GLY A 160 -36.54 27.86 42.41
C GLY A 160 -36.20 29.30 42.03
N PRO A 161 -37.22 30.17 41.90
CA PRO A 161 -37.00 31.61 41.68
C PRO A 161 -36.29 32.21 42.90
N MET A 162 -35.27 33.04 42.65
CA MET A 162 -34.45 33.59 43.72
C MET A 162 -35.28 34.46 44.69
N PRO A 163 -35.08 34.31 46.02
CA PRO A 163 -35.72 35.17 47.01
C PRO A 163 -35.10 36.56 46.95
N GLY A 164 -35.80 37.52 46.34
CA GLY A 164 -35.34 38.90 46.21
C GLY A 164 -36.04 39.73 45.13
N LEU A 165 -36.85 39.11 44.27
CA LEU A 165 -37.66 39.81 43.27
C LEU A 165 -39.02 40.21 43.87
N ARG A 166 -39.07 41.40 44.47
CA ARG A 166 -40.29 42.23 44.56
C ARG A 166 -39.96 43.64 44.09
#